data_AF-A0A1F2TYR3-F1
#
_entry.id   AF-A0A1F2TYR3-F1
#
_cell.length_a   1.000
_cell.length_b   1.000
_cell.length_c   1.000
_cell.angle_alpha   90.00
_cell.angle_beta   90.00
_cell.angle_gamma   90.00
#
_symmetry.space_group_name_H-M   'P 1'
#
loop_
_entity.id
_entity.type
_entity.pdbx_description
1 polymer ?
#
loop_
_entity_poly.entity_id
_entity_poly.type
_entity_poly.pdbx_seq_one_letter_code
_entity_poly.pdbx_strand_id
1 'polypeptide(L)'
;MDETLMLFRALVAAAMLTVLSSPAYADARSSARQQTDFGIKVAQNGLWKEATYWWEKAVKLDPTYAAAWNNLGIGYEQQGRFGDARQAYEKAIALDPKNALIRENYDQFKEINERSKRRTDR
;
A
#
# COMPACT_ATOMS: atom_id res chain seq x y z
N MET A 1 -25.99 -5.67 -18.55
CA MET A 1 -24.94 -6.08 -17.58
C MET A 1 -25.39 -7.41 -17.01
N ASP A 2 -24.60 -8.46 -17.17
CA ASP A 2 -25.00 -9.85 -16.91
C ASP A 2 -25.24 -10.10 -15.40
N GLU A 3 -26.38 -10.70 -15.08
CA GLU A 3 -26.82 -11.05 -13.73
C GLU A 3 -25.83 -12.00 -13.05
N THR A 4 -25.21 -12.89 -13.82
CA THR A 4 -24.17 -13.81 -13.37
C THR A 4 -22.91 -13.06 -12.90
N LEU A 5 -22.54 -11.98 -13.59
CA LEU A 5 -21.39 -11.15 -13.24
C LEU A 5 -21.65 -10.30 -11.98
N MET A 6 -22.89 -9.85 -11.77
CA MET A 6 -23.31 -9.15 -10.55
C MET A 6 -23.31 -10.08 -9.34
N LEU A 7 -23.84 -11.30 -9.49
CA LEU A 7 -23.86 -12.31 -8.43
C LEU A 7 -22.45 -12.73 -8.03
N PHE A 8 -21.54 -12.92 -8.99
CA PHE A 8 -20.15 -13.24 -8.71
C PHE A 8 -19.44 -12.13 -7.92
N ARG A 9 -19.62 -10.86 -8.31
CA ARG A 9 -19.04 -9.72 -7.59
C ARG A 9 -19.62 -9.57 -6.19
N ALA A 10 -20.93 -9.76 -6.04
CA ALA A 10 -21.60 -9.69 -4.74
C ALA A 10 -21.12 -10.82 -3.81
N LEU A 11 -20.96 -12.04 -4.32
CA LEU A 11 -20.42 -13.17 -3.56
C LEU A 11 -18.96 -12.95 -3.15
N VAL A 12 -18.12 -12.44 -4.04
CA VAL A 12 -16.73 -12.11 -3.72
C VAL A 12 -16.65 -10.99 -2.69
N ALA A 13 -17.48 -9.95 -2.81
CA ALA A 13 -17.54 -8.87 -1.83
C ALA A 13 -18.08 -9.34 -0.46
N ALA A 14 -19.12 -10.19 -0.44
CA ALA A 14 -19.68 -10.77 0.77
C ALA A 14 -18.70 -11.74 1.44
N ALA A 15 -18.03 -12.60 0.67
CA ALA A 15 -16.98 -13.49 1.17
C ALA A 15 -15.82 -12.68 1.76
N MET A 16 -15.37 -11.63 1.08
CA MET A 16 -14.39 -10.70 1.65
C MET A 16 -14.91 -10.08 2.95
N LEU A 17 -16.11 -9.53 2.98
CA LEU A 17 -16.72 -8.95 4.19
C LEU A 17 -16.78 -9.93 5.38
N THR A 18 -17.16 -11.19 5.14
CA THR A 18 -17.21 -12.21 6.20
C THR A 18 -15.81 -12.58 6.70
N VAL A 19 -14.81 -12.67 5.82
CA VAL A 19 -13.41 -12.89 6.20
C VAL A 19 -12.86 -11.69 7.00
N LEU A 20 -13.18 -10.45 6.60
CA LEU A 20 -12.79 -9.23 7.31
C LEU A 20 -13.26 -9.21 8.78
N SER A 21 -14.38 -9.87 9.08
CA SER A 21 -14.95 -9.96 10.45
C SER A 21 -14.46 -11.14 11.29
N SER A 22 -13.61 -12.02 10.74
CA SER A 22 -13.12 -13.20 11.46
C SER A 22 -11.96 -12.86 12.41
N PRO A 23 -11.83 -13.55 13.57
CA PRO A 23 -10.75 -13.30 14.53
C PRO A 23 -9.35 -13.45 13.92
N ALA A 24 -9.16 -14.46 13.05
CA ALA A 24 -7.91 -14.68 12.33
C ALA A 24 -7.52 -13.49 11.43
N TYR A 25 -8.50 -12.75 10.92
CA TYR A 25 -8.27 -11.54 10.12
C TYR A 25 -7.94 -10.32 10.98
N ALA A 26 -8.63 -10.15 12.11
CA ALA A 26 -8.28 -9.12 13.10
C ALA A 26 -6.84 -9.30 13.60
N ASP A 27 -6.39 -10.55 13.76
CA ASP A 27 -5.00 -10.90 14.09
C ASP A 27 -4.03 -10.59 12.95
N ALA A 28 -4.41 -10.85 11.69
CA ALA A 28 -3.59 -10.54 10.52
C ALA A 28 -3.40 -9.02 10.33
N ARG A 29 -4.46 -8.23 10.47
CA ARG A 29 -4.39 -6.76 10.39
C ARG A 29 -3.61 -6.17 11.54
N SER A 30 -3.80 -6.67 12.76
CA SER A 30 -2.99 -6.34 13.94
C SER A 30 -1.50 -6.57 13.67
N SER A 31 -1.16 -7.75 13.16
CA SER A 31 0.22 -8.13 12.85
C SER A 31 0.79 -7.26 11.73
N ALA A 32 0.04 -7.00 10.65
CA ALA A 32 0.45 -6.12 9.58
C ALA A 32 0.71 -4.69 10.07
N ARG A 33 -0.14 -4.18 10.98
CA ARG A 33 0.08 -2.89 11.63
C ARG A 33 1.36 -2.86 12.44
N GLN A 34 1.62 -3.88 13.27
CA GLN A 34 2.87 -3.95 14.05
C GLN A 34 4.11 -3.95 13.15
N GLN A 35 4.09 -4.71 12.06
CA GLN A 35 5.18 -4.71 11.07
C GLN A 35 5.34 -3.35 10.39
N THR A 36 4.22 -2.66 10.11
CA THR A 36 4.24 -1.32 9.53
C THR A 36 4.85 -0.29 10.46
N ASP A 37 4.42 -0.29 11.73
CA ASP A 37 4.90 0.62 12.76
C ASP A 37 6.39 0.37 13.06
N PHE A 38 6.84 -0.89 13.03
CA PHE A 38 8.26 -1.21 13.13
C PHE A 38 9.05 -0.67 11.92
N GLY A 39 8.56 -0.90 10.70
CA GLY A 39 9.18 -0.36 9.49
C GLY A 39 9.30 1.17 9.51
N ILE A 40 8.31 1.88 10.05
CA ILE A 40 8.38 3.35 10.25
C ILE A 40 9.53 3.73 11.19
N LYS A 41 9.68 3.05 12.33
CA LYS A 41 10.79 3.29 13.27
C LYS A 41 12.15 3.02 12.63
N VAL A 42 12.25 1.96 11.83
CA VAL A 42 13.47 1.61 11.08
C VAL A 42 13.79 2.69 10.04
N ALA A 43 12.79 3.17 9.30
CA ALA A 43 12.94 4.26 8.33
C ALA A 43 13.38 5.58 8.96
N GLN A 44 12.87 5.92 10.16
CA GLN A 44 13.29 7.10 10.92
C GLN A 44 14.79 7.09 11.26
N ASN A 45 15.42 5.92 11.29
CA ASN A 45 16.87 5.76 11.46
C ASN A 45 17.64 5.75 10.12
N GLY A 46 16.98 6.06 9.00
CA GLY A 46 17.57 6.09 7.66
C GLY A 46 17.73 4.72 6.99
N LEU A 47 17.26 3.64 7.63
CA LEU A 47 17.41 2.27 7.16
C LEU A 47 16.31 1.87 6.15
N TRP A 48 16.21 2.59 5.04
CA TRP A 48 15.11 2.47 4.08
C TRP A 48 14.92 1.09 3.46
N LYS A 49 16.01 0.36 3.19
CA LYS A 49 15.92 -1.02 2.65
C LYS A 49 15.29 -1.97 3.65
N GLU A 50 15.65 -1.86 4.92
CA GLU A 50 15.10 -2.70 5.98
C GLU A 50 13.66 -2.33 6.30
N ALA A 51 13.32 -1.03 6.32
CA ALA A 51 11.95 -0.58 6.47
C ALA A 51 11.03 -1.16 5.37
N THR A 52 11.52 -1.15 4.12
CA THR A 52 10.81 -1.73 2.97
C THR A 52 10.57 -3.23 3.15
N TYR A 53 11.54 -3.99 3.66
CA TYR A 53 11.36 -5.40 3.96
C TYR A 53 10.22 -5.66 4.97
N TRP A 54 10.12 -4.82 6.01
CA TRP A 54 9.04 -4.92 7.00
C TRP A 54 7.68 -4.53 6.41
N TRP A 55 7.61 -3.54 5.54
CA TRP A 55 6.39 -3.18 4.83
C TRP A 55 5.96 -4.24 3.80
N GLU A 56 6.91 -4.91 3.13
CA GLU A 56 6.61 -6.06 2.27
C GLU A 56 6.02 -7.24 3.06
N LYS A 57 6.49 -7.47 4.30
CA LYS A 57 5.85 -8.43 5.20
C LYS A 57 4.46 -8.00 5.60
N ALA A 58 4.27 -6.72 5.93
CA ALA A 58 2.97 -6.19 6.33
C ALA A 58 1.91 -6.39 5.24
N VAL A 59 2.23 -6.09 3.98
CA VAL A 59 1.28 -6.27 2.86
C VAL A 59 1.03 -7.75 2.52
N LYS A 60 1.96 -8.66 2.85
CA LYS A 60 1.73 -10.11 2.74
C LYS A 60 0.81 -10.64 3.84
N LEU A 61 0.90 -10.07 5.04
CA LEU A 61 0.04 -10.43 6.18
C LEU A 61 -1.39 -9.91 6.00
N ASP A 62 -1.55 -8.63 5.65
CA ASP A 62 -2.85 -8.03 5.29
C ASP A 62 -2.70 -7.25 3.97
N PRO A 63 -3.06 -7.86 2.83
CA PRO A 63 -3.04 -7.20 1.52
C PRO A 63 -4.03 -6.03 1.38
N THR A 64 -4.95 -5.85 2.33
CA THR A 64 -5.93 -4.75 2.33
C THR A 64 -5.54 -3.60 3.27
N TYR A 65 -4.43 -3.73 4.01
CA TYR A 65 -3.99 -2.68 4.92
C TYR A 65 -3.34 -1.52 4.14
N ALA A 66 -4.15 -0.54 3.76
CA ALA A 66 -3.75 0.59 2.92
C ALA A 66 -2.50 1.33 3.44
N ALA A 67 -2.34 1.47 4.75
CA ALA A 67 -1.19 2.13 5.35
C ALA A 67 0.13 1.40 5.07
N ALA A 68 0.14 0.06 5.04
CA ALA A 68 1.35 -0.70 4.69
C ALA A 68 1.76 -0.46 3.23
N TRP A 69 0.79 -0.46 2.31
CA TRP A 69 1.03 -0.15 0.90
C TRP A 69 1.54 1.28 0.68
N ASN A 70 0.99 2.26 1.40
CA ASN A 70 1.47 3.64 1.34
C ASN A 70 2.93 3.74 1.79
N ASN A 71 3.28 3.13 2.93
CA ASN A 71 4.65 3.14 3.41
C ASN A 71 5.60 2.36 2.49
N LEU A 72 5.13 1.25 1.90
CA LEU A 72 5.90 0.51 0.90
C LEU A 72 6.20 1.37 -0.34
N GLY A 73 5.25 2.20 -0.78
CA GLY A 73 5.45 3.20 -1.82
C GLY A 73 6.59 4.18 -1.49
N ILE A 74 6.56 4.74 -0.28
CA ILE A 74 7.63 5.63 0.24
C ILE A 74 8.98 4.88 0.26
N GLY A 75 9.00 3.64 0.74
CA GLY A 75 10.22 2.83 0.81
C GLY A 75 10.85 2.55 -0.56
N TYR A 76 10.04 2.27 -1.57
CA TYR A 76 10.51 2.10 -2.94
C TYR A 76 10.95 3.42 -3.58
N GLU A 77 10.26 4.53 -3.30
CA GLU A 77 10.66 5.87 -3.73
C GLU A 77 12.05 6.25 -3.22
N GLN A 78 12.32 6.04 -1.92
CA GLN A 78 13.63 6.29 -1.31
C GLN A 78 14.76 5.42 -1.90
N GLN A 79 14.41 4.30 -2.53
CA GLN A 79 15.36 3.42 -3.22
C GLN A 79 15.47 3.72 -4.72
N GLY A 80 14.77 4.74 -5.25
CA GLY A 80 14.72 5.06 -6.67
C GLY A 80 13.92 4.06 -7.51
N ARG A 81 13.19 3.13 -6.87
CA ARG A 81 12.36 2.11 -7.53
C ARG A 81 10.99 2.69 -7.87
N PHE A 82 10.96 3.71 -8.73
CA PHE A 82 9.76 4.51 -8.97
C PHE A 82 8.60 3.72 -9.60
N GLY A 83 8.87 2.69 -10.40
CA GLY A 83 7.83 1.82 -10.95
C GLY A 83 7.09 1.01 -9.87
N ASP A 84 7.84 0.49 -8.89
CA ASP A 84 7.27 -0.26 -7.77
C ASP A 84 6.56 0.68 -6.79
N ALA A 85 7.13 1.87 -6.54
CA ALA A 85 6.51 2.91 -5.72
C ALA A 85 5.12 3.30 -6.27
N ARG A 86 5.02 3.52 -7.59
CA ARG A 86 3.74 3.83 -8.25
C ARG A 86 2.69 2.75 -7.99
N GLN A 87 3.05 1.49 -8.20
CA GLN A 87 2.13 0.36 -7.99
C GLN A 87 1.66 0.28 -6.53
N ALA A 88 2.56 0.47 -5.57
CA ALA A 88 2.22 0.44 -4.16
C ALA A 88 1.27 1.59 -3.75
N TYR A 89 1.53 2.82 -4.21
CA TYR A 89 0.64 3.95 -3.96
C TYR A 89 -0.74 3.77 -4.61
N GLU A 90 -0.80 3.30 -5.86
CA GLU A 90 -2.07 3.02 -6.54
C GLU A 90 -2.89 1.98 -5.78
N LYS A 91 -2.23 0.94 -5.26
CA LYS A 91 -2.89 -0.06 -4.40
C LYS A 91 -3.41 0.56 -3.10
N ALA A 92 -2.62 1.42 -2.44
CA ALA A 92 -3.04 2.11 -1.23
C ALA A 92 -4.29 2.98 -1.45
N ILE A 93 -4.33 3.76 -2.55
CA ILE A 93 -5.47 4.60 -2.93
C ILE A 93 -6.70 3.74 -3.26
N ALA A 94 -6.52 2.62 -3.95
CA ALA A 94 -7.63 1.73 -4.27
C ALA A 94 -8.27 1.12 -3.00
N LEU A 95 -7.47 0.89 -1.96
CA LEU A 95 -7.93 0.33 -0.68
C LEU A 95 -8.58 1.38 0.23
N ASP A 96 -8.07 2.61 0.24
CA ASP A 96 -8.63 3.71 1.05
C ASP A 96 -8.66 5.04 0.26
N PRO A 97 -9.61 5.21 -0.66
CA PRO A 97 -9.64 6.36 -1.59
C PRO A 97 -9.98 7.69 -0.92
N LYS A 98 -10.48 7.65 0.32
CA LYS A 98 -10.85 8.84 1.11
C LYS A 98 -9.73 9.32 2.03
N ASN A 99 -8.62 8.60 2.10
CA ASN A 99 -7.46 8.97 2.91
C ASN A 99 -6.67 10.11 2.25
N ALA A 100 -6.78 11.31 2.82
CA ALA A 100 -6.07 12.49 2.31
C ALA A 100 -4.55 12.30 2.31
N LEU A 101 -3.99 11.70 3.36
CA LEU A 101 -2.53 11.50 3.48
C LEU A 101 -1.98 10.59 2.38
N ILE A 102 -2.68 9.49 2.07
CA ILE A 102 -2.26 8.58 0.98
C ILE A 102 -2.29 9.32 -0.37
N ARG A 103 -3.33 10.13 -0.61
CA ARG A 103 -3.45 10.93 -1.83
C ARG A 103 -2.33 11.95 -1.94
N GLU A 104 -2.07 12.68 -0.86
CA GLU A 104 -0.98 13.68 -0.79
C GLU A 104 0.38 13.04 -1.08
N ASN A 105 0.69 11.89 -0.48
CA ASN A 105 1.95 11.18 -0.73
C ASN A 105 2.09 10.77 -2.21
N TYR A 106 1.03 10.22 -2.82
CA TYR A 106 1.08 9.83 -4.23
C TYR A 106 1.19 11.04 -5.18
N ASP A 107 0.51 12.14 -4.85
CA ASP A 107 0.61 13.38 -5.63
C ASP A 107 2.03 13.96 -5.58
N GLN A 108 2.67 13.98 -4.41
CA GLN A 108 4.07 14.37 -4.24
C GLN A 108 5.01 13.46 -5.04
N PHE A 109 4.83 12.14 -4.94
CA PHE A 109 5.60 11.16 -5.70
C PHE A 109 5.52 11.43 -7.22
N LYS A 110 4.31 11.67 -7.75
CA LYS A 110 4.12 11.98 -9.18
C LYS A 110 4.88 13.24 -9.57
N GLU A 111 4.80 14.30 -8.77
CA GLU A 111 5.47 15.56 -9.08
C GLU A 111 7.01 15.40 -9.11
N ILE A 112 7.57 14.66 -8.16
CA ILE A 112 9.01 14.37 -8.09
C ILE A 112 9.44 13.52 -9.30
N ASN A 113 8.71 12.45 -9.59
CA ASN A 113 9.04 11.53 -10.69
C ASN A 113 8.96 12.22 -12.06
N GLU A 114 7.92 13.01 -12.32
CA GLU A 114 7.77 13.75 -13.58
C GLU A 114 8.76 14.91 -13.72
N ARG A 115 9.28 15.48 -12.63
CA ARG A 115 10.43 16.41 -12.68
C ARG A 115 11.73 15.70 -13.03
N SER A 116 11.94 14.49 -12.50
CA SER A 116 13.13 13.69 -12.76
C SER A 116 13.24 13.32 -14.24
N LYS A 117 12.17 12.78 -14.83
CA LYS A 117 12.13 12.40 -16.26
C LYS A 117 12.42 13.57 -17.21
N ARG A 118 11.84 14.75 -16.94
CA ARG A 118 12.06 15.95 -17.75
C ARG A 118 13.51 16.47 -17.73
N ARG A 119 14.31 16.09 -16.73
CA ARG A 119 15.73 16.46 -16.64
C ARG A 119 16.63 15.49 -17.41
N THR A 120 16.23 14.23 -17.53
CA THR A 120 16.98 13.21 -18.28
C THR A 120 16.71 13.23 -19.78
N ASP A 121 15.59 13.82 -20.22
CA ASP A 121 15.22 13.95 -21.64
C ASP A 121 15.79 15.21 -22.34
N ARG A 122 16.66 15.99 -21.68
CA ARG A 122 17.34 17.18 -22.23
C ARG A 122 18.81 16.89 -22.46
#